data_AF-A0A164K2I4-F1
#
_entry.id   AF-A0A164K2I4-F1
#
_cell.length_a   1.000
_cell.length_b   1.000
_cell.length_c   1.000
_cell.angle_alpha   90.00
_cell.angle_beta   90.00
_cell.angle_gamma   90.00
#
_symmetry.space_group_name_H-M   'P 1'
#
loop_
_entity.id
_entity.type
_entity.pdbx_description
1 polymer ?
#
loop_
_entity_poly.entity_id
_entity_poly.type
_entity_poly.pdbx_seq_one_letter_code
_entity_poly.pdbx_strand_id
1 'polypeptide(L)'
;MIVKVREIAAGAPDNIYAATTEDGTPVCAYVLGGEGSCLIGKALVALGVPLAVFEQRTVSGKLFNTRFIDVPEWLALLGWDNGTQARWLHCVQAHQDCDVPWGTAIEYADRKATIGALSL
;
A
#
# COMPACT_ATOMS: atom_id res chain seq x y z
N MET A 1 5.40 -2.45 -9.57
CA MET A 1 4.50 -1.98 -8.50
C MET A 1 3.67 -0.78 -8.89
N ILE A 2 4.28 0.39 -9.15
CA ILE A 2 3.57 1.65 -9.44
C ILE A 2 2.50 1.47 -10.53
N VAL A 3 2.84 0.81 -11.63
CA VAL A 3 1.89 0.50 -12.72
C VAL A 3 0.66 -0.25 -12.21
N LYS A 4 0.85 -1.32 -11.43
CA LYS A 4 -0.26 -2.10 -10.87
C LYS A 4 -1.10 -1.31 -9.87
N VAL A 5 -0.46 -0.51 -9.02
CA VAL A 5 -1.14 0.39 -8.08
C VAL A 5 -2.04 1.36 -8.86
N ARG A 6 -1.53 1.97 -9.94
CA ARG A 6 -2.30 2.87 -10.81
C ARG A 6 -3.45 2.16 -11.52
N GLU A 7 -3.23 0.95 -12.04
CA GLU A 7 -4.29 0.15 -12.68
C GLU A 7 -5.45 -0.15 -11.72
N ILE A 8 -5.15 -0.55 -10.49
CA ILE A 8 -6.17 -0.84 -9.48
C ILE A 8 -6.92 0.44 -9.09
N ALA A 9 -6.19 1.53 -8.86
CA ALA A 9 -6.80 2.83 -8.55
C ALA A 9 -7.69 3.34 -9.70
N ALA A 10 -7.26 3.17 -10.96
CA ALA A 10 -8.06 3.54 -12.12
C ALA A 10 -9.36 2.73 -12.26
N GLY A 11 -9.36 1.47 -11.78
CA GLY A 11 -10.57 0.65 -11.72
C GLY A 11 -11.57 1.07 -10.63
N ALA A 12 -11.14 1.82 -9.62
CA ALA A 12 -11.97 2.28 -8.51
C ALA A 12 -11.44 3.60 -7.90
N PRO A 13 -11.45 4.72 -8.65
CA PRO A 13 -10.77 5.95 -8.23
C PRO A 13 -11.42 6.59 -6.99
N ASP A 14 -12.73 6.42 -6.83
CA ASP A 14 -13.51 6.98 -5.72
C ASP A 14 -13.49 6.08 -4.47
N ASN A 15 -12.82 4.92 -4.53
CA ASN A 15 -12.75 4.03 -3.38
C ASN A 15 -11.93 4.68 -2.26
N ILE A 16 -12.52 4.76 -1.07
CA ILE A 16 -11.89 5.19 0.16
C ILE A 16 -11.44 3.95 0.92
N TYR A 17 -10.16 3.91 1.33
CA TYR A 17 -9.67 2.79 2.12
C TYR A 17 -10.23 2.88 3.54
N ALA A 18 -10.98 1.87 3.95
CA ALA A 18 -11.48 1.74 5.31
C ALA A 18 -11.29 0.28 5.74
N ALA A 19 -10.18 -0.01 6.41
CA ALA A 19 -10.02 -1.30 7.07
C ALA A 19 -10.14 -1.13 8.57
N THR A 20 -10.95 -2.00 9.16
CA THR A 20 -11.13 -2.12 10.59
C THR A 20 -10.90 -3.56 11.03
N THR A 21 -10.40 -3.75 12.24
CA THR A 21 -10.49 -5.03 12.96
C THR A 21 -11.96 -5.37 13.24
N GLU A 22 -12.22 -6.60 13.71
CA GLU A 22 -13.60 -7.03 14.06
C GLU A 22 -14.24 -6.21 15.18
N ASP A 23 -13.43 -5.62 16.06
CA ASP A 23 -13.89 -4.71 17.10
C ASP A 23 -14.09 -3.26 16.61
N GLY A 24 -13.95 -3.02 15.30
CA GLY A 24 -14.14 -1.71 14.68
C GLY A 24 -12.92 -0.79 14.77
N THR A 25 -11.80 -1.23 15.33
CA THR A 25 -10.58 -0.40 15.40
C THR A 25 -10.01 -0.19 13.99
N PRO A 26 -9.78 1.07 13.55
CA PRO A 26 -9.11 1.34 12.28
C PRO A 26 -7.72 0.71 12.22
N VAL A 27 -7.39 0.08 11.10
CA VAL A 27 -6.10 -0.58 10.88
C VAL A 27 -5.52 -0.26 9.51
N CYS A 28 -4.27 0.21 9.51
CA CYS A 28 -3.45 0.26 8.30
C CYS A 28 -2.93 -1.16 8.01
N ALA A 29 -3.40 -1.76 6.93
CA ALA A 29 -3.07 -3.13 6.58
C ALA A 29 -2.88 -3.30 5.07
N TYR A 30 -1.71 -3.83 4.68
CA TYR A 30 -1.46 -4.31 3.31
C TYR A 30 -2.27 -5.59 3.04
N VAL A 31 -2.12 -6.61 3.88
CA VAL A 31 -2.90 -7.85 3.82
C VAL A 31 -3.74 -7.99 5.08
N LEU A 32 -4.99 -8.43 4.92
CA LEU A 32 -5.87 -8.75 6.05
C LEU A 32 -6.70 -9.98 5.69
N GLY A 33 -6.59 -11.05 6.49
CA GLY A 33 -7.41 -12.25 6.31
C GLY A 33 -7.15 -12.97 4.99
N GLY A 34 -5.90 -12.99 4.51
CA GLY A 34 -5.51 -13.63 3.26
C GLY A 34 -5.83 -12.84 1.99
N GLU A 35 -6.18 -11.55 2.12
CA GLU A 35 -6.51 -10.69 0.98
C GLU A 35 -5.79 -9.34 1.03
N GLY A 36 -5.55 -8.74 -0.14
CA GLY A 36 -5.06 -7.37 -0.24
C GLY A 36 -6.11 -6.40 0.28
N SER A 37 -5.80 -5.74 1.40
CA SER A 37 -6.70 -4.82 2.10
C SER A 37 -6.62 -3.43 1.49
N CYS A 38 -5.49 -2.74 1.66
CA CYS A 38 -5.29 -1.40 1.10
C CYS A 38 -4.86 -1.43 -0.39
N LEU A 39 -4.77 -0.27 -1.03
CA LEU A 39 -4.41 -0.18 -2.46
C LEU A 39 -3.05 -0.83 -2.76
N ILE A 40 -2.06 -0.58 -1.89
CA ILE A 40 -0.72 -1.18 -1.98
C ILE A 40 -0.81 -2.70 -1.77
N GLY A 41 -1.59 -3.13 -0.79
CA GLY A 41 -1.90 -4.53 -0.52
C GLY A 41 -2.48 -5.27 -1.73
N LYS A 42 -3.49 -4.69 -2.38
CA LYS A 42 -4.10 -5.25 -3.58
C LYS A 42 -3.10 -5.38 -4.73
N ALA A 43 -2.21 -4.40 -4.90
CA ALA A 43 -1.17 -4.45 -5.92
C ALA A 43 -0.13 -5.55 -5.64
N LEU A 44 0.25 -5.77 -4.37
CA LEU A 44 1.13 -6.88 -3.98
C LEU A 44 0.53 -8.25 -4.34
N VAL A 45 -0.73 -8.47 -3.98
CA VAL A 45 -1.44 -9.72 -4.28
C VAL A 45 -1.50 -9.94 -5.79
N ALA A 46 -1.88 -8.89 -6.54
CA ALA A 46 -1.97 -8.95 -8.00
C ALA A 46 -0.63 -9.18 -8.70
N LEU A 47 0.50 -8.88 -8.04
CA LEU A 47 1.85 -9.14 -8.53
C LEU A 47 2.40 -10.51 -8.07
N GLY A 48 1.60 -11.31 -7.36
CA GLY A 48 2.00 -12.64 -6.90
C GLY A 48 2.94 -12.63 -5.71
N VAL A 49 3.00 -11.52 -4.94
CA VAL A 49 3.78 -11.50 -3.71
C VAL A 49 3.11 -12.42 -2.67
N PRO A 50 3.82 -13.41 -2.11
CA PRO A 50 3.22 -14.34 -1.16
C PRO A 50 2.70 -13.62 0.08
N LEU A 51 1.41 -13.77 0.41
CA LEU A 51 0.77 -13.01 1.50
C LEU A 51 1.33 -13.31 2.90
N ALA A 52 1.80 -14.54 3.09
CA ALA A 52 2.45 -15.00 4.32
C ALA A 52 3.69 -14.17 4.72
N VAL A 53 4.26 -13.42 3.77
CA VAL A 53 5.32 -12.43 4.01
C VAL A 53 4.86 -11.36 4.99
N PHE A 54 3.63 -10.88 4.85
CA PHE A 54 3.11 -9.77 5.64
C PHE A 54 2.38 -10.25 6.89
N GLU A 55 1.60 -11.34 6.76
CA GLU A 55 0.71 -11.92 7.76
C GLU A 55 1.44 -12.71 8.87
N GLN A 56 2.27 -12.05 9.67
CA GLN A 56 3.10 -12.73 10.70
C GLN A 56 2.51 -12.68 12.12
N ARG A 57 1.35 -12.04 12.32
CA ARG A 57 0.69 -11.96 13.63
C ARG A 57 -0.79 -12.28 13.50
N THR A 58 -1.35 -12.91 14.53
CA THR A 58 -2.79 -13.10 14.67
C THR A 58 -3.36 -12.10 15.68
N VAL A 59 -4.42 -11.38 15.30
CA VAL A 59 -5.22 -10.52 16.19
C VAL A 59 -6.68 -10.89 15.99
N SER A 60 -7.37 -11.28 17.08
CA SER A 60 -8.78 -11.71 17.04
C SER A 60 -9.06 -12.77 15.96
N GLY A 61 -8.20 -13.78 15.82
CA GLY A 61 -8.37 -14.85 14.84
C GLY A 61 -8.03 -14.52 13.39
N LYS A 62 -7.73 -13.25 13.07
CA LYS A 62 -7.29 -12.81 11.73
C LYS A 62 -5.78 -12.61 11.68
N LEU A 63 -5.20 -12.91 10.52
CA LEU A 63 -3.80 -12.61 10.25
C LEU A 63 -3.63 -11.12 9.89
N PHE A 64 -2.58 -10.52 10.42
CA PHE A 64 -2.28 -9.09 10.34
C PHE A 64 -0.83 -8.84 9.92
N ASN A 65 -0.63 -7.70 9.27
CA ASN A 65 0.70 -7.23 8.89
C ASN A 65 1.53 -6.86 10.12
N THR A 66 2.77 -7.32 10.17
CA THR A 66 3.74 -6.96 11.23
C THR A 66 4.86 -6.05 10.74
N ARG A 67 4.97 -5.83 9.43
CA ARG A 67 6.05 -5.06 8.81
C ARG A 67 5.51 -4.05 7.80
N PHE A 68 6.20 -2.92 7.72
CA PHE A 68 5.96 -1.92 6.68
C PHE A 68 6.49 -2.38 5.32
N ILE A 69 5.96 -1.81 4.24
CA ILE A 69 6.33 -2.15 2.85
C ILE A 69 7.73 -1.68 2.46
N ASP A 70 8.25 -0.67 3.15
CA ASP A 70 9.51 0.02 2.87
C ASP A 70 10.70 -0.59 3.63
N VAL A 71 10.53 -1.75 4.28
CA VAL A 71 11.69 -2.45 4.85
C VAL A 71 12.61 -2.93 3.72
N PRO A 72 13.94 -2.75 3.84
CA PRO A 72 14.90 -2.99 2.77
C PRO A 72 14.81 -4.39 2.14
N GLU A 73 14.47 -5.41 2.92
CA GLU A 73 14.35 -6.79 2.46
C GLU A 73 13.21 -6.95 1.45
N TRP A 74 12.08 -6.25 1.63
CA TRP A 74 10.96 -6.29 0.67
C TRP A 74 11.28 -5.51 -0.58
N LEU A 75 11.92 -4.35 -0.44
CA LEU A 75 12.36 -3.57 -1.60
C LEU A 75 13.35 -4.38 -2.44
N ALA A 76 14.30 -5.06 -1.81
CA ALA A 76 15.24 -5.96 -2.49
C ALA A 76 14.53 -7.17 -3.14
N LEU A 77 13.64 -7.85 -2.41
CA LEU A 77 12.91 -9.02 -2.93
C LEU A 77 12.06 -8.67 -4.15
N LEU A 78 11.44 -7.49 -4.14
CA LEU A 78 10.52 -7.06 -5.18
C LEU A 78 11.22 -6.30 -6.32
N GLY A 79 12.54 -6.11 -6.22
CA GLY A 79 13.35 -5.35 -7.17
C GLY A 79 12.98 -3.87 -7.24
N TRP A 80 12.49 -3.30 -6.12
CA TRP A 80 12.05 -1.91 -6.03
C TRP A 80 13.21 -1.03 -5.58
N ASP A 81 13.31 0.15 -6.17
CA ASP A 81 14.26 1.14 -5.67
C ASP A 81 13.81 1.64 -4.28
N ASN A 82 14.78 1.83 -3.38
CA ASN A 82 14.57 2.47 -2.07
C ASN A 82 14.56 4.01 -2.18
N GLY A 83 14.36 4.54 -3.38
CA GLY A 83 14.41 5.95 -3.71
C GLY A 83 13.03 6.48 -4.05
N THR A 84 12.85 6.88 -5.31
CA THR A 84 11.63 7.50 -5.80
C THR A 84 10.42 6.57 -5.71
N GLN A 85 10.61 5.26 -5.93
CA GLN A 85 9.52 4.30 -5.87
C GLN A 85 9.02 4.10 -4.45
N ALA A 86 9.91 3.85 -3.48
CA ALA A 86 9.53 3.71 -2.08
C ALA A 86 8.83 4.97 -1.55
N ARG A 87 9.35 6.15 -1.90
CA ARG A 87 8.75 7.45 -1.52
C ARG A 87 7.36 7.63 -2.12
N TRP A 88 7.18 7.30 -3.40
CA TRP A 88 5.88 7.37 -4.05
C TRP A 88 4.85 6.46 -3.38
N LEU A 89 5.23 5.20 -3.07
CA LEU A 89 4.36 4.24 -2.39
C LEU A 89 3.98 4.71 -0.97
N HIS A 90 4.93 5.30 -0.24
CA HIS A 90 4.67 5.90 1.06
C HIS A 90 3.69 7.08 0.97
N CYS A 91 3.81 7.94 -0.06
CA CYS A 91 2.85 9.02 -0.29
C CYS A 91 1.43 8.48 -0.55
N VAL A 92 1.29 7.44 -1.38
CA VAL A 92 -0.02 6.81 -1.64
C VAL A 92 -0.60 6.23 -0.35
N GLN A 93 0.20 5.48 0.42
CA GLN A 93 -0.22 4.87 1.68
C GLN A 93 -0.66 5.92 2.70
N ALA A 94 0.14 6.96 2.93
CA ALA A 94 -0.19 8.02 3.87
C ALA A 94 -1.49 8.76 3.49
N HIS A 95 -1.76 8.91 2.20
CA HIS A 95 -2.97 9.59 1.73
C HIS A 95 -4.20 8.72 1.89
N GLN A 96 -4.17 7.46 1.48
CA GLN A 96 -5.34 6.57 1.68
C GLN A 96 -5.65 6.36 3.17
N ASP A 97 -4.65 6.41 4.07
CA ASP A 97 -4.86 6.31 5.53
C ASP A 97 -5.52 7.57 6.13
N CYS A 98 -5.67 8.64 5.34
CA CYS A 98 -6.37 9.87 5.71
C CYS A 98 -7.77 9.95 5.09
N ASP A 99 -8.43 8.81 4.87
CA ASP A 99 -9.78 8.69 4.28
C ASP A 99 -9.93 9.35 2.90
N VAL A 100 -8.85 9.47 2.13
CA VAL A 100 -8.92 10.05 0.78
C VAL A 100 -9.17 8.99 -0.29
N PRO A 101 -9.91 9.32 -1.36
CA PRO A 101 -10.09 8.42 -2.49
C PRO A 101 -8.77 8.01 -3.13
N TRP A 102 -8.71 6.77 -3.61
CA TRP A 102 -7.51 6.21 -4.25
C TRP A 102 -7.00 7.07 -5.42
N GLY A 103 -7.88 7.60 -6.27
CA GLY A 103 -7.49 8.50 -7.36
C GLY A 103 -6.73 9.73 -6.84
N THR A 104 -7.26 10.36 -5.79
CA THR A 104 -6.63 11.53 -5.15
C THR A 104 -5.29 11.19 -4.51
N ALA A 105 -5.17 10.01 -3.89
CA ALA A 105 -3.90 9.55 -3.32
C ALA A 105 -2.81 9.39 -4.40
N ILE A 106 -3.17 8.87 -5.58
CA ILE A 106 -2.26 8.73 -6.73
C ILE A 106 -1.82 10.09 -7.27
N GLU A 107 -2.76 11.01 -7.50
CA GLU A 107 -2.45 12.36 -7.97
C GLU A 107 -1.51 13.10 -7.02
N TYR A 108 -1.70 12.94 -5.72
CA TYR A 108 -0.79 13.50 -4.73
C TYR A 108 0.62 12.91 -4.85
N ALA A 109 0.73 11.58 -4.90
CA ALA A 109 2.02 10.91 -4.99
C ALA A 109 2.76 11.28 -6.28
N ASP A 110 2.06 11.39 -7.41
CA ASP A 110 2.62 11.82 -8.70
C ASP A 110 3.18 13.25 -8.64
N ARG A 111 2.44 14.18 -8.02
CA ARG A 111 2.93 15.56 -7.80
C ARG A 111 4.19 15.58 -6.94
N LYS A 112 4.25 14.78 -5.87
CA LYS A 112 5.43 14.73 -4.99
C LYS A 112 6.65 14.09 -5.65
N ALA A 113 6.45 13.05 -6.45
CA ALA A 113 7.53 12.45 -7.23
C ALA A 113 8.10 13.44 -8.26
N THR A 114 7.25 14.25 -8.88
CA THR A 114 7.68 15.28 -9.84
C THR A 114 8.49 16.40 -9.18
N ILE A 115 8.08 16.88 -8.00
CA ILE A 115 8.82 17.92 -7.25
C ILE A 115 10.19 17.42 -6.78
N GLY A 116 10.29 16.15 -6.37
CA GLY A 116 11.55 15.54 -5.98
C GLY A 116 12.56 15.40 -7.12
N ALA A 117 12.11 15.28 -8.37
CA ALA A 117 12.96 15.19 -9.55
C ALA A 117 13.52 16.54 -10.03
N LEU A 118 12.89 17.66 -9.63
CA LEU A 118 13.33 19.03 -9.97
C LEU A 118 14.27 19.65 -8.94
N SER A 119 14.60 18.92 -7.86
CA SER A 119 15.40 19.41 -6.73
C SER A 119 16.78 18.73 -6.63
N LEU A 120 17.24 18.07 -7.70
CA LEU A 120 18.55 17.41 -7.85
C LEU A 120 19.28 18.01 -9.06
#